data_AF-A0A1M6T7P2-F1
#
_entry.id   AF-A0A1M6T7P2-F1
#
_cell.length_a   1.000
_cell.length_b   1.000
_cell.length_c   1.000
_cell.angle_alpha   90.00
_cell.angle_beta   90.00
_cell.angle_gamma   90.00
#
_symmetry.space_group_name_H-M   'P 1'
#
loop_
_entity.id
_entity.type
_entity.pdbx_description
1 polymer ?
#
loop_
_entity_poly.entity_id
_entity_poly.type
_entity_poly.pdbx_seq_one_letter_code
_entity_poly.pdbx_strand_id
1 'polypeptide(L)'
;MEIGFAILRVPKEAKKGEVIKVQMIITHPMEPGTRKDPSTGQIIPAYHLTKLNLIYNNQLVSTLQMGGAISQNPYIGLPLKVEESGTIKISYEDNKGGKWEKSVEIKVT
;
A
#
# COMPACT_ATOMS: atom_id res chain seq x y z
N MET A 1 15.99 -3.68 1.37
CA MET A 1 14.68 -4.12 0.84
C MET A 1 14.53 -3.51 -0.54
N GLU A 2 14.04 -4.28 -1.50
CA GLU A 2 13.88 -3.84 -2.89
C GLU A 2 12.66 -2.92 -3.03
N ILE A 3 12.65 -2.07 -4.05
CA ILE A 3 11.51 -1.20 -4.35
C ILE A 3 10.27 -2.08 -4.60
N GLY A 4 9.15 -1.67 -3.99
CA GLY A 4 7.89 -2.37 -4.10
C GLY A 4 7.74 -3.52 -3.11
N PHE A 5 8.74 -3.81 -2.25
CA PHE A 5 8.53 -4.72 -1.12
C PHE A 5 7.47 -4.15 -0.15
N ALA A 6 6.49 -4.96 0.25
CA ALA A 6 5.47 -4.54 1.20
C ALA A 6 5.35 -5.47 2.41
N ILE A 7 5.16 -4.85 3.56
CA ILE A 7 4.72 -5.48 4.79
C ILE A 7 3.23 -5.20 4.93
N LEU A 8 2.41 -6.25 4.94
CA LEU A 8 0.97 -6.18 5.20
C LEU A 8 0.69 -6.85 6.55
N ARG A 9 0.12 -6.10 7.50
CA ARG A 9 -0.17 -6.54 8.86
C ARG A 9 -1.66 -6.44 9.14
N VAL A 10 -2.20 -7.56 9.58
CA VAL A 10 -3.57 -7.75 10.06
C VAL A 10 -3.51 -8.69 11.27
N PRO A 11 -4.50 -8.68 12.18
CA PRO A 11 -4.61 -9.75 13.18
C PRO A 11 -4.76 -11.11 12.49
N LYS A 12 -4.32 -12.19 13.15
CA LYS A 12 -4.47 -13.55 12.60
C LYS A 12 -5.92 -14.03 12.64
N GLU A 13 -6.66 -13.59 13.66
CA GLU A 13 -8.04 -13.96 13.91
C GLU A 13 -8.88 -12.71 14.23
N ALA A 14 -10.15 -12.72 13.87
CA ALA A 14 -11.13 -11.68 14.18
C ALA A 14 -12.52 -12.30 14.34
N LYS A 15 -13.44 -11.65 15.05
CA LYS A 15 -14.83 -12.10 15.13
C LYS A 15 -15.61 -11.70 13.90
N LYS A 16 -16.67 -12.45 13.57
CA LYS A 16 -17.61 -12.04 12.53
C LYS A 16 -18.17 -10.64 12.78
N GLY A 17 -18.00 -9.75 11.80
CA GLY A 17 -18.44 -8.36 11.82
C GLY A 17 -17.49 -7.40 12.53
N GLU A 18 -16.33 -7.87 13.02
CA GLU A 18 -15.32 -7.03 13.67
C GLU A 18 -14.66 -6.07 12.68
N VAL A 19 -14.35 -4.85 13.13
CA VAL A 19 -13.57 -3.88 12.36
C VAL A 19 -12.11 -3.97 12.79
N ILE A 20 -11.27 -4.52 11.91
CA ILE A 20 -9.83 -4.64 12.12
C ILE A 20 -9.07 -3.49 11.46
N LYS A 21 -7.84 -3.25 11.90
CA LYS A 21 -6.92 -2.31 11.25
C LYS A 21 -5.99 -3.05 10.30
N VAL A 22 -6.13 -2.77 9.00
CA VAL A 22 -5.20 -3.22 7.97
C VAL A 22 -4.06 -2.20 7.86
N GLN A 23 -2.84 -2.64 8.15
CA GLN A 23 -1.66 -1.78 8.12
C GLN A 23 -0.71 -2.23 7.02
N MET A 24 -0.23 -1.31 6.21
CA MET A 24 0.72 -1.58 5.14
C MET A 24 1.89 -0.60 5.18
N ILE A 25 3.10 -1.12 5.00
CA ILE A 25 4.33 -0.34 4.79
C ILE A 25 4.91 -0.81 3.46
N ILE A 26 5.14 0.11 2.53
CA ILE A 26 5.68 -0.21 1.21
C ILE A 26 7.04 0.46 1.08
N THR A 27 8.09 -0.29 0.76
CA THR A 27 9.41 0.24 0.45
C THR A 27 9.37 0.95 -0.90
N HIS A 28 9.38 2.29 -0.89
CA HIS A 28 9.32 3.11 -2.10
C HIS A 28 9.92 4.50 -1.84
N PRO A 29 10.71 5.08 -2.78
CA PRO A 29 11.35 6.39 -2.59
C PRO A 29 10.35 7.55 -2.46
N MET A 30 9.22 7.49 -3.18
CA MET A 30 8.21 8.56 -3.21
C MET A 30 8.81 9.93 -3.53
N GLU A 31 9.63 10.00 -4.59
CA GLU A 31 10.23 11.24 -5.05
C GLU A 31 9.14 12.16 -5.64
N PRO A 32 8.91 13.36 -5.08
CA PRO A 32 7.85 14.27 -5.50
C PRO A 32 8.06 14.88 -6.89
N GLY A 33 9.29 14.92 -7.39
CA GLY A 33 9.59 15.62 -8.65
C GLY A 33 9.88 17.12 -8.48
N THR A 34 10.04 17.59 -7.24
CA THR A 34 10.31 19.00 -6.91
C THR A 34 11.68 19.21 -6.28
N ARG A 35 12.37 18.14 -5.87
CA ARG A 35 13.73 18.23 -5.30
C ARG A 35 14.75 18.49 -6.39
N LYS A 36 15.79 19.24 -6.04
CA LYS A 36 16.96 19.44 -6.90
C LYS A 36 18.11 18.58 -6.40
N ASP A 37 18.83 17.99 -7.35
CA ASP A 37 20.09 17.31 -7.08
C ASP A 37 21.14 18.35 -6.62
N PRO A 38 21.79 18.16 -5.47
CA PRO A 38 22.74 19.14 -4.93
C PRO A 38 24.00 19.33 -5.77
N SER A 39 24.42 18.33 -6.54
CA SER A 39 25.65 18.34 -7.32
C SER A 39 25.47 18.95 -8.71
N THR A 40 24.31 18.74 -9.32
CA THR A 40 24.01 19.16 -10.70
C THR A 40 23.03 20.32 -10.77
N GLY A 41 22.29 20.61 -9.69
CA GLY A 41 21.23 21.62 -9.64
C GLY A 41 19.96 21.28 -10.43
N GLN A 42 19.91 20.10 -11.06
CA GLN A 42 18.79 19.64 -11.89
C GLN A 42 17.64 19.11 -11.04
N ILE A 43 16.41 19.19 -11.55
CA ILE A 43 15.23 18.60 -10.89
C ILE A 43 15.32 17.06 -10.98
N ILE A 44 15.12 16.40 -9.85
CA ILE A 44 15.01 14.94 -9.79
C ILE A 44 13.62 14.55 -10.32
N PRO A 45 13.49 13.70 -11.35
CA PRO A 45 12.19 13.32 -11.89
C PRO A 45 11.31 12.60 -10.85
N ALA A 46 10.00 12.88 -10.88
CA ALA A 46 9.04 12.27 -9.99
C ALA A 46 9.07 10.73 -10.07
N TYR A 47 9.05 10.08 -8.90
CA TYR A 47 8.97 8.63 -8.79
C TYR A 47 8.18 8.24 -7.55
N HIS A 48 6.89 8.02 -7.72
CA HIS A 48 5.97 7.73 -6.62
C HIS A 48 4.93 6.67 -7.01
N LEU A 49 4.39 5.99 -5.99
CA LEU A 49 3.20 5.17 -6.15
C LEU A 49 2.03 6.04 -6.64
N THR A 50 1.24 5.52 -7.57
CA THR A 50 0.11 6.23 -8.19
C THR A 50 -1.23 5.67 -7.71
N LYS A 51 -1.30 4.37 -7.49
CA LYS A 51 -2.54 3.71 -7.07
C LYS A 51 -2.26 2.53 -6.16
N LEU A 52 -3.14 2.35 -5.16
CA LEU A 52 -3.20 1.17 -4.32
C LEU A 52 -4.64 0.71 -4.17
N ASN A 53 -4.90 -0.57 -4.40
CA ASN A 53 -6.19 -1.20 -4.13
C ASN A 53 -6.08 -2.09 -2.88
N LEU A 54 -7.07 -1.98 -2.01
CA LEU A 54 -7.34 -2.95 -0.95
C LEU A 54 -8.45 -3.88 -1.43
N ILE A 55 -8.18 -5.18 -1.39
CA ILE A 55 -9.06 -6.24 -1.87
C ILE A 55 -9.27 -7.23 -0.73
N TYR A 56 -10.52 -7.62 -0.49
CA TYR A 56 -10.90 -8.64 0.50
C TYR A 56 -11.79 -9.67 -0.17
N ASN A 57 -11.40 -10.95 -0.13
CA ASN A 57 -12.12 -12.06 -0.78
C ASN A 57 -12.51 -11.75 -2.23
N ASN A 58 -11.53 -11.30 -3.02
CA ASN A 58 -11.67 -10.91 -4.43
C ASN A 58 -12.58 -9.71 -4.70
N GLN A 59 -13.11 -9.05 -3.67
CA GLN A 59 -13.88 -7.82 -3.79
C GLN A 59 -12.98 -6.61 -3.55
N LEU A 60 -13.03 -5.64 -4.46
CA LEU A 60 -12.38 -4.35 -4.28
C LEU A 60 -13.07 -3.59 -3.15
N VAL A 61 -12.35 -3.37 -2.05
CA VAL A 61 -12.86 -2.64 -0.88
C VAL A 61 -12.59 -1.15 -1.03
N SER A 62 -11.38 -0.80 -1.46
CA SER A 62 -10.96 0.60 -1.56
C SER A 62 -9.86 0.79 -2.59
N THR A 63 -9.82 1.99 -3.17
CA THR A 63 -8.73 2.45 -4.03
C THR A 63 -8.20 3.77 -3.47
N LEU A 64 -6.89 3.82 -3.26
CA LEU A 64 -6.17 5.00 -2.86
C LEU A 64 -5.44 5.53 -4.09
N GLN A 65 -5.72 6.79 -4.44
CA GLN A 65 -4.95 7.54 -5.42
C GLN A 65 -3.80 8.23 -4.70
N MET A 66 -2.57 7.96 -5.13
CA MET A 66 -1.35 8.37 -4.46
C MET A 66 -0.59 9.37 -5.35
N GLY A 67 0.00 10.39 -4.71
CA GLY A 67 0.76 11.43 -5.40
C GLY A 67 2.10 11.71 -4.72
N GLY A 68 2.90 12.57 -5.32
CA GLY A 68 4.26 12.91 -4.85
C GLY A 68 4.33 13.55 -3.45
N ALA A 69 3.21 14.01 -2.88
CA ALA A 69 3.18 14.57 -1.53
C ALA A 69 3.20 13.52 -0.41
N ILE A 70 3.10 12.23 -0.73
CA ILE A 70 3.16 11.15 0.24
C ILE A 70 4.63 10.86 0.59
N SER A 71 4.92 10.69 1.88
CA SER A 71 6.28 10.46 2.37
C SER A 71 6.88 9.14 1.88
N GLN A 72 8.21 9.11 1.83
CA GLN A 72 9.01 7.90 1.58
C GLN A 72 8.57 6.75 2.50
N ASN A 73 8.62 5.53 1.97
CA ASN A 73 8.20 4.30 2.65
C ASN A 73 6.78 4.41 3.23
N PRO A 74 5.76 4.66 2.40
CA PRO A 74 4.44 5.03 2.87
C PRO A 74 3.85 4.00 3.83
N TYR A 75 3.42 4.48 4.99
CA TYR A 75 2.59 3.76 5.94
C TYR A 75 1.13 4.13 5.71
N ILE A 76 0.27 3.13 5.49
CA ILE A 76 -1.16 3.32 5.31
C ILE A 76 -1.88 2.41 6.30
N GLY A 77 -2.87 2.96 7.01
CA GLY A 77 -3.72 2.22 7.93
C GLY A 77 -5.19 2.46 7.59
N LEU A 78 -5.93 1.39 7.30
CA LEU A 78 -7.35 1.46 6.95
C LEU A 78 -8.17 0.54 7.85
N PRO A 79 -9.37 0.95 8.30
CA PRO A 79 -10.32 0.05 8.91
C PRO A 79 -10.91 -0.87 7.85
N LEU A 80 -11.09 -2.15 8.18
CA LEU A 80 -11.78 -3.14 7.36
C LEU A 80 -12.73 -3.93 8.26
N LYS A 81 -14.01 -3.96 7.91
CA LYS A 81 -14.97 -4.88 8.52
C LYS A 81 -14.78 -6.26 7.88
N VAL A 82 -14.57 -7.30 8.70
CA VAL A 82 -14.41 -8.67 8.23
C VAL A 82 -15.64 -9.50 8.61
N GLU A 83 -16.20 -10.21 7.65
CA GLU A 83 -17.41 -11.03 7.83
C GLU A 83 -17.10 -12.53 7.77
N GLU A 84 -16.06 -12.90 7.03
CA GLU A 84 -15.70 -14.27 6.69
C GLU A 84 -14.18 -14.46 6.66
N SER A 85 -13.74 -15.70 6.88
CA SER A 85 -12.33 -16.04 6.68
C SER A 85 -11.94 -15.83 5.21
N GLY A 86 -10.66 -15.57 4.95
CA GLY A 86 -10.14 -15.54 3.59
C GLY A 86 -8.92 -14.65 3.45
N THR A 87 -8.83 -13.93 2.33
CA THR A 87 -7.61 -13.23 1.92
C THR A 87 -7.82 -11.73 1.87
N ILE A 88 -6.91 -11.01 2.53
CA ILE A 88 -6.74 -9.57 2.37
C ILE A 88 -5.53 -9.36 1.48
N LYS A 89 -5.76 -8.70 0.34
CA LYS A 89 -4.74 -8.40 -0.67
C LYS A 89 -4.63 -6.91 -0.88
N ILE A 90 -3.40 -6.44 -1.06
CA ILE A 90 -3.11 -5.13 -1.63
C ILE A 90 -2.48 -5.31 -3.02
N SER A 91 -2.86 -4.47 -3.97
CA SER A 91 -2.20 -4.34 -5.27
C SER A 91 -1.84 -2.87 -5.49
N TYR A 92 -0.62 -2.57 -5.89
CA TYR A 92 -0.18 -1.18 -6.05
C TYR A 92 0.77 -1.02 -7.22
N GLU A 93 0.78 0.19 -7.76
CA GLU A 93 1.56 0.56 -8.94
C GLU A 93 2.18 1.95 -8.79
N ASP A 94 3.24 2.21 -9.57
CA ASP A 94 3.95 3.49 -9.63
C ASP A 94 3.87 4.16 -11.02
N ASN A 95 4.41 5.36 -11.11
CA ASN A 95 4.46 6.14 -12.36
C ASN A 95 5.58 5.73 -13.33
N LYS A 96 6.39 4.71 -13.01
CA LYS A 96 7.44 4.15 -13.86
C LYS A 96 7.11 2.73 -14.36
N GLY A 97 5.89 2.26 -14.13
CA GLY A 97 5.39 0.97 -14.61
C GLY A 97 5.59 -0.20 -13.63
N GLY A 98 6.11 0.06 -12.43
CA GLY A 98 6.19 -0.93 -11.37
C GLY A 98 4.80 -1.35 -10.90
N LYS A 99 4.61 -2.65 -10.72
CA LYS A 99 3.35 -3.26 -10.27
C LYS A 99 3.66 -4.40 -9.31
N TRP A 100 2.97 -4.41 -8.17
CA TRP A 100 3.19 -5.40 -7.13
C TRP A 100 1.89 -5.76 -6.43
N GLU A 101 1.91 -6.91 -5.76
CA GLU A 101 0.84 -7.34 -4.87
C GLU A 101 1.39 -8.01 -3.62
N LYS A 102 0.60 -7.95 -2.55
CA LYS A 102 0.88 -8.64 -1.29
C LYS A 102 -0.42 -9.11 -0.67
N SER A 103 -0.44 -10.36 -0.22
CA SER A 103 -1.61 -10.97 0.39
C SER A 103 -1.29 -11.57 1.75
N VAL A 104 -2.29 -11.60 2.61
CA VAL A 104 -2.29 -12.28 3.92
C VAL A 104 -3.65 -12.92 4.16
N GLU A 105 -3.68 -13.96 4.97
CA GLU A 105 -4.91 -14.61 5.38
C GLU A 105 -5.44 -14.03 6.69
N ILE A 106 -6.77 -13.97 6.81
CA ILE A 106 -7.50 -13.64 8.03
C ILE A 106 -8.47 -14.79 8.33
N LYS A 107 -8.47 -15.27 9.57
CA LYS A 107 -9.46 -16.24 10.04
C LYS A 107 -10.55 -15.51 10.82
N VAL A 108 -11.79 -15.76 10.47
CA VAL A 108 -12.96 -15.24 11.18
C VAL A 108 -13.59 -16.36 12.00
N THR A 109 -13.84 -16.06 13.29
CA THR A 109 -14.43 -16.97 14.29
C THR A 109 -15.82 -16.52 14.73
#